data_AF-A0A7X9L9M0-F1
#
_entry.id   AF-A0A7X9L9M0-F1
#
_cell.length_a   1.000
_cell.length_b   1.000
_cell.length_c   1.000
_cell.angle_alpha   90.00
_cell.angle_beta   90.00
_cell.angle_gamma   90.00
#
_symmetry.space_group_name_H-M   'P 1'
#
loop_
_entity.id
_entity.type
_entity.pdbx_description
1 polymer ?
#
loop_
_entity_poly.entity_id
_entity_poly.type
_entity_poly.pdbx_seq_one_letter_code
_entity_poly.pdbx_strand_id
1 'polypeptide(L)'
;ADQVVSVWAGINGHFDDVPVADVLRFESELLDYLRRRTDILSTIAETGNWDDDTANAVVKAIAEFKGQFRASGDHGLAAEEKGHKPLGDEDISVETIQTQKD
;
A
#
# COMPACT_ATOMS: atom_id res chain seq x y z
N ALA A 1 -5.02 10.86 8.44
CA ALA A 1 -4.34 9.56 8.38
C ALA A 1 -4.58 8.85 7.05
N ASP A 2 -5.80 8.92 6.48
CA ASP A 2 -6.20 8.21 5.26
C ASP A 2 -5.23 8.40 4.09
N GLN A 3 -4.85 9.64 3.81
CA GLN A 3 -3.90 9.97 2.74
C GLN A 3 -2.51 9.38 2.98
N VAL A 4 -2.07 9.29 4.24
CA VAL A 4 -0.77 8.69 4.60
C VAL A 4 -0.77 7.21 4.24
N VAL A 5 -1.83 6.49 4.64
CA VAL A 5 -1.99 5.07 4.32
C VAL A 5 -2.13 4.85 2.81
N SER A 6 -2.96 5.64 2.12
CA SER A 6 -3.19 5.49 0.67
C SER A 6 -1.91 5.70 -0.15
N VAL A 7 -1.20 6.81 0.10
CA VAL A 7 0.05 7.12 -0.61
C VAL A 7 1.12 6.08 -0.29
N TRP A 8 1.29 5.71 0.98
CA TRP A 8 2.27 4.71 1.36
C TRP A 8 1.94 3.34 0.74
N ALA A 9 0.68 2.91 0.75
CA ALA A 9 0.27 1.64 0.17
C ALA A 9 0.50 1.60 -1.34
N GLY A 10 0.19 2.69 -2.05
CA GLY A 10 0.45 2.82 -3.49
C GLY A 10 1.93 2.79 -3.84
N ILE A 11 2.78 3.51 -3.09
CA ILE A 11 4.24 3.56 -3.34
C ILE A 11 4.91 2.19 -3.07
N ASN A 12 4.42 1.44 -2.08
CA ASN A 12 4.96 0.14 -1.71
C ASN A 12 4.33 -1.04 -2.49
N GLY A 13 3.62 -0.77 -3.59
CA GLY A 13 3.09 -1.81 -4.48
C GLY A 13 1.92 -2.61 -3.91
N HIS A 14 1.28 -2.16 -2.83
CA HIS A 14 0.18 -2.92 -2.22
C HIS A 14 -1.09 -2.94 -3.08
N PHE A 15 -1.16 -2.14 -4.15
CA PHE A 15 -2.28 -2.12 -5.10
C PHE A 15 -1.95 -2.82 -6.44
N ASP A 16 -0.74 -3.37 -6.60
CA ASP A 16 -0.25 -3.86 -7.90
C ASP A 16 -1.00 -5.11 -8.42
N ASP A 17 -1.60 -5.88 -7.52
CA ASP A 17 -2.46 -7.03 -7.83
C ASP A 17 -3.92 -6.65 -8.10
N VAL A 18 -4.29 -5.37 -7.88
CA VAL A 18 -5.65 -4.88 -8.09
C VAL A 18 -5.81 -4.40 -9.53
N PRO A 19 -6.83 -4.88 -10.28
CA PRO A 19 -7.10 -4.37 -11.61
C PRO A 19 -7.26 -2.85 -11.61
N VAL A 20 -6.68 -2.15 -12.60
CA VAL A 20 -6.70 -0.68 -12.68
C VAL A 20 -8.11 -0.10 -12.55
N ALA A 21 -9.12 -0.75 -13.15
CA ALA A 21 -10.51 -0.33 -13.07
C ALA A 21 -11.11 -0.40 -11.64
N ASP A 22 -10.51 -1.18 -10.76
CA ASP A 22 -10.93 -1.40 -9.38
C ASP A 22 -10.10 -0.64 -8.34
N VAL A 23 -8.96 -0.04 -8.70
CA VAL A 23 -8.02 0.56 -7.73
C VAL A 23 -8.70 1.61 -6.83
N LEU A 24 -9.47 2.54 -7.42
CA LEU A 24 -10.17 3.58 -6.65
C LEU A 24 -11.24 2.99 -5.71
N ARG A 25 -11.92 1.92 -6.15
CA ARG A 25 -12.91 1.22 -5.34
C ARG A 25 -12.23 0.46 -4.20
N PHE A 26 -11.14 -0.23 -4.50
CA PHE A 26 -10.31 -0.93 -3.53
C PHE A 26 -9.79 0.02 -2.45
N GLU A 27 -9.21 1.16 -2.84
CA GLU A 27 -8.71 2.18 -1.89
C GLU A 27 -9.84 2.67 -0.98
N SER A 28 -10.99 3.06 -1.56
CA SER A 28 -12.12 3.55 -0.78
C SER A 28 -12.63 2.51 0.22
N GLU A 29 -12.76 1.25 -0.21
CA GLU A 29 -13.23 0.16 0.64
C GLU A 29 -12.19 -0.25 1.70
N LEU A 30 -10.89 -0.20 1.37
CA LEU A 30 -9.80 -0.42 2.33
C LEU A 30 -9.82 0.65 3.42
N LEU A 31 -9.93 1.93 3.05
CA LEU A 31 -10.01 3.01 4.03
C LEU A 31 -11.24 2.87 4.92
N ASP A 32 -12.37 2.46 4.35
CA ASP A 32 -13.58 2.14 5.11
C ASP A 32 -13.40 0.94 6.03
N TYR A 33 -12.70 -0.11 5.59
CA TYR A 33 -12.34 -1.25 6.42
C TYR A 33 -11.50 -0.80 7.62
N LEU A 34 -10.45 -0.03 7.39
CA LEU A 34 -9.57 0.50 8.44
C LEU A 34 -10.36 1.33 9.46
N ARG A 35 -11.23 2.25 9.01
CA ARG A 35 -12.07 3.06 9.91
C ARG A 35 -12.99 2.24 10.79
N ARG A 36 -13.49 1.09 10.30
CA ARG A 36 -14.52 0.28 10.99
C ARG A 36 -13.95 -0.88 11.80
N ARG A 37 -12.73 -1.33 11.49
CA ARG A 37 -12.18 -2.60 11.99
C ARG A 37 -10.87 -2.45 12.74
N THR A 38 -10.18 -1.32 12.63
CA THR A 38 -8.89 -1.09 13.29
C THR A 38 -8.84 0.29 13.96
N ASP A 39 -7.78 0.52 14.71
CA ASP A 39 -7.42 1.79 15.35
C ASP A 39 -6.28 2.51 14.60
N ILE A 40 -5.77 1.95 13.51
CA ILE A 40 -4.59 2.44 12.76
C ILE A 40 -4.75 3.91 12.38
N LEU A 41 -5.90 4.28 11.81
CA LEU A 41 -6.13 5.65 11.34
C LEU A 41 -6.20 6.66 12.50
N SER A 42 -6.78 6.27 13.65
CA SER A 42 -6.77 7.09 14.86
C SER A 42 -5.36 7.21 15.44
N THR A 43 -4.62 6.10 15.54
CA THR A 43 -3.24 6.09 16.05
C THR A 43 -2.34 7.01 15.24
N ILE A 44 -2.41 6.95 13.90
CA ILE A 44 -1.64 7.84 13.03
C ILE A 44 -2.08 9.31 13.23
N ALA A 45 -3.39 9.56 13.34
CA ALA A 45 -3.90 10.93 13.50
C ALA A 45 -3.52 11.56 14.85
N GLU A 46 -3.49 10.77 15.92
CA GLU A 46 -3.18 11.23 17.27
C GLU A 46 -1.67 11.37 17.51
N THR A 47 -0.87 10.42 17.02
CA THR A 47 0.58 10.41 17.25
C THR A 47 1.33 11.24 16.20
N GLY A 48 0.81 11.32 14.98
CA GLY A 48 1.51 11.90 13.83
C GLY A 48 2.70 11.07 13.36
N ASN A 49 2.91 9.87 13.91
CA ASN A 49 4.07 9.04 13.64
C ASN A 49 3.76 7.96 12.60
N TRP A 50 4.80 7.57 11.87
CA TRP A 50 4.80 6.42 10.98
C TRP A 50 6.07 5.61 11.28
N ASP A 51 5.93 4.55 12.06
CA ASP A 51 6.99 3.64 12.45
C ASP A 51 6.76 2.22 11.89
N ASP A 52 7.70 1.32 12.14
CA ASP A 52 7.64 -0.06 11.65
C ASP A 52 6.41 -0.80 12.18
N ASP A 53 5.99 -0.54 13.42
CA ASP A 53 4.81 -1.16 14.01
C ASP A 53 3.53 -0.71 13.29
N THR A 54 3.41 0.59 12.99
CA THR A 54 2.31 1.17 12.21
C THR A 54 2.30 0.59 10.80
N ALA A 55 3.45 0.52 10.14
CA ALA A 55 3.57 -0.06 8.80
C ALA A 55 3.15 -1.54 8.79
N ASN A 56 3.64 -2.34 9.75
CA ASN A 56 3.28 -3.75 9.88
C ASN A 56 1.77 -3.95 10.14
N ALA A 57 1.15 -3.10 10.96
CA ALA A 57 -0.29 -3.12 11.20
C ALA A 57 -1.09 -2.83 9.92
N VAL A 58 -0.65 -1.85 9.12
CA VAL A 58 -1.25 -1.52 7.82
C VAL A 58 -1.12 -2.69 6.85
N VAL A 59 0.07 -3.29 6.72
CA VAL A 59 0.31 -4.46 5.84
C VAL A 59 -0.65 -5.59 6.19
N LYS A 60 -0.77 -5.91 7.48
CA LYS A 60 -1.67 -6.97 7.96
C LYS A 60 -3.12 -6.66 7.61
N ALA A 61 -3.58 -5.42 7.85
CA ALA A 61 -4.94 -5.01 7.54
C ALA A 61 -5.24 -5.06 6.03
N ILE A 62 -4.28 -4.67 5.18
CA ILE A 62 -4.39 -4.79 3.72
C ILE A 62 -4.53 -6.26 3.31
N ALA A 63 -3.70 -7.15 3.85
CA ALA A 63 -3.75 -8.58 3.53
C ALA A 63 -5.09 -9.21 3.92
N GLU A 64 -5.60 -8.89 5.11
CA GLU A 64 -6.92 -9.32 5.57
C GLU A 64 -8.05 -8.80 4.66
N PHE A 65 -7.98 -7.52 4.28
CA PHE A 65 -8.96 -6.90 3.39
C PHE A 65 -8.95 -7.51 1.99
N LYS A 66 -7.77 -7.77 1.41
CA LYS A 66 -7.63 -8.41 0.08
C LYS A 66 -8.31 -9.78 0.03
N GLY A 67 -8.28 -10.56 1.12
CA GLY A 67 -8.99 -11.84 1.19
C GLY A 67 -10.51 -11.71 1.09
N GLN A 68 -11.06 -10.54 1.41
CA GLN A 68 -12.49 -10.25 1.41
C GLN A 68 -12.94 -9.50 0.15
N PHE A 69 -12.03 -8.75 -0.48
CA PHE A 69 -12.34 -7.94 -1.64
C PHE A 69 -12.69 -8.78 -2.87
N ARG A 70 -13.69 -8.31 -3.62
CA ARG A 70 -14.14 -8.94 -4.87
C ARG A 70 -13.89 -7.99 -6.04
N ALA A 71 -12.77 -8.22 -6.71
CA ALA A 71 -12.43 -7.55 -7.95
C ALA A 71 -13.44 -7.90 -9.05
N SER A 72 -13.58 -6.99 -10.00
CA SER A 72 -14.47 -7.13 -11.16
C SER A 72 -13.95 -8.11 -12.22
N GLY A 73 -12.67 -8.51 -12.14
CA GLY A 73 -12.04 -9.49 -13.03
C GLY A 73 -12.27 -10.95 -12.63
N ASP A 74 -12.13 -11.86 -13.60
CA ASP A 74 -12.28 -13.32 -13.45
C ASP A 74 -11.14 -13.97 -12.62
N HIS A 75 -10.11 -13.20 -12.27
CA HIS A 75 -9.03 -13.61 -11.39
C HIS A 75 -9.18 -12.89 -10.04
N GLY A 76 -9.56 -13.65 -9.01
CA GLY A 76 -9.53 -13.14 -7.65
C GLY A 76 -8.11 -12.75 -7.25
N LEU A 77 -7.98 -11.71 -6.42
CA LEU A 77 -6.69 -11.15 -5.95
C LEU A 77 -5.79 -12.18 -5.23
N ALA A 78 -6.33 -13.34 -4.83
CA ALA A 78 -5.65 -14.36 -4.03
C ALA A 78 -4.79 -15.35 -4.82
N ALA A 79 -4.65 -15.21 -6.14
CA ALA A 79 -3.83 -16.08 -6.96
C ALA A 79 -2.44 -15.48 -7.18
N GLU A 80 -1.61 -15.40 -6.12
CA GLU A 80 -0.15 -15.59 -6.14
C GLU A 80 0.47 -15.24 -4.77
N GLU A 81 0.46 -16.21 -3.84
CA GLU A 81 1.43 -16.22 -2.73
C GLU A 81 2.83 -16.63 -3.23
N LYS A 82 3.48 -15.78 -4.04
CA LYS A 82 4.92 -15.88 -4.27
C LYS A 82 5.60 -14.53 -4.09
N GLY A 83 5.75 -14.17 -2.82
CA GLY A 83 6.93 -13.47 -2.31
C GLY A 83 7.16 -12.07 -2.86
N HIS A 84 6.43 -11.09 -2.33
CA HIS A 84 6.97 -9.72 -2.29
C HIS A 84 8.02 -9.64 -1.18
N LYS A 85 9.27 -9.95 -1.52
CA LYS A 85 10.38 -9.30 -0.84
C LYS A 85 10.40 -7.86 -1.35
N PRO A 86 10.33 -6.84 -0.49
CA PRO A 86 10.62 -5.49 -0.94
C PRO A 86 11.99 -5.51 -1.64
N LEU A 87 12.08 -4.93 -2.84
CA LEU A 87 13.37 -4.64 -3.44
C LEU A 87 14.12 -3.79 -2.42
N GLY A 88 15.27 -4.29 -1.95
CA GLY A 88 16.19 -3.47 -1.17
C GLY A 88 16.63 -2.29 -2.02
N ASP A 89 16.99 -1.19 -1.36
CA ASP A 89 17.39 0.10 -1.97
C ASP A 89 18.56 0.02 -2.99
N GLU A 90 19.05 -1.17 -3.33
CA GLU A 90 20.22 -1.42 -4.18
C GLU A 90 19.94 -1.34 -5.70
N ASP A 91 18.68 -1.24 -6.13
CA ASP A 91 18.28 -1.20 -7.56
C ASP A 91 17.83 0.20 -8.05
N ILE A 92 18.11 1.29 -7.31
CA ILE A 92 17.81 2.65 -7.77
C ILE A 92 19.08 3.30 -8.35
N SER A 93 19.33 3.11 -9.64
CA SER A 93 20.37 3.85 -10.37
C SER A 93 19.88 5.27 -10.69
N VAL A 94 20.09 6.20 -9.76
CA VAL A 94 19.91 7.64 -10.02
C VAL A 94 21.07 8.14 -10.89
N GLU A 95 20.88 8.22 -12.20
CA GLU A 95 21.84 8.90 -13.08
C GLU A 95 21.86 10.41 -12.77
N THR A 96 22.99 10.88 -12.25
CA THR A 96 23.23 12.32 -12.01
C THR A 96 23.74 12.96 -13.31
N ILE A 97 22.96 13.89 -13.89
CA ILE A 97 23.41 14.71 -15.03
C ILE A 97 24.44 15.72 -14.52
N GLN A 98 25.71 15.57 -14.93
CA GLN A 98 26.74 16.59 -14.72
C GLN A 98 26.67 17.64 -15.84
N THR A 99 26.22 18.85 -15.53
CA THR A 99 26.38 20.02 -16.41
C THR A 99 27.87 20.36 -16.53
N GLN A 100 28.42 20.24 -17.74
CA GLN A 100 29.72 20.81 -18.08
C GLN A 100 29.60 22.33 -18.23
N LYS A 101 30.51 23.06 -17.61
CA LYS A 101 30.69 24.50 -17.83
C LYS A 101 32.13 24.79 -18.22
N ASP A 102 32.24 25.28 -19.45
CA ASP A 102 33.31 26.04 -20.14
C ASP A 102 34.77 25.54 -20.08
#